data_AF-A0AAP0V6B3-F1
#
_entry.id   AF-A0AAP0V6B3-F1
#
_cell.length_a   1.000
_cell.length_b   1.000
_cell.length_c   1.000
_cell.angle_alpha   90.00
_cell.angle_beta   90.00
_cell.angle_gamma   90.00
#
_symmetry.space_group_name_H-M   'P 1'
#
loop_
_entity.id
_entity.type
_entity.pdbx_description
1 polymer ?
#
loop_
_entity_poly.entity_id
_entity_poly.type
_entity_poly.pdbx_seq_one_letter_code
_entity_poly.pdbx_strand_id
1 'polypeptide(L)'
;MELYKVTTEVVGEVFNTSPITSTQPLERPRGLQNELRCLVKGERGIIDGERLRNFVFPTDNYDVFISHSHDDLEIAKQFAAWLKEKYRYSVFLDSFVWNSADGLLREIDNLYCKQRNGLYNYHRRNYSTAHIHTMLSMSIMEIIKRSKVGILIDSHHSINLERLRNSNQGKTLSPWIFQEIMFMRQFANQKSSTRMFSSESLNEGLQIAHTVDLSDFTPLTAMDLISKAPF
;
A
#
# COMPACT_ATOMS: atom_id res chain seq x y z
N MET A 1 3.22 -16.81 -0.73
CA MET A 1 1.99 -16.09 -0.37
C MET A 1 0.79 -16.63 -1.16
N GLU A 2 -0.39 -16.70 -0.56
CA GLU A 2 -1.67 -16.94 -1.24
C GLU A 2 -2.35 -15.61 -1.59
N LEU A 3 -2.97 -15.53 -2.77
CA LEU A 3 -3.50 -14.28 -3.32
C LEU A 3 -5.00 -14.32 -3.48
N TYR A 4 -5.67 -13.30 -2.96
CA TYR A 4 -7.11 -13.17 -2.99
C TYR A 4 -7.55 -11.79 -3.42
N LYS A 5 -8.73 -11.69 -4.00
CA LYS A 5 -9.40 -10.41 -4.24
C LYS A 5 -10.80 -10.43 -3.66
N VAL A 6 -11.24 -9.27 -3.18
CA VAL A 6 -12.57 -9.10 -2.58
C VAL A 6 -13.14 -7.76 -3.04
N THR A 7 -14.42 -7.72 -3.38
CA THR A 7 -15.07 -6.46 -3.75
C THR A 7 -15.58 -5.73 -2.51
N THR A 8 -15.83 -4.43 -2.63
CA THR A 8 -16.37 -3.61 -1.54
C THR A 8 -17.77 -4.06 -1.12
N GLU A 9 -18.57 -4.60 -2.05
CA GLU A 9 -19.90 -5.15 -1.77
C GLU A 9 -19.81 -6.40 -0.90
N VAL A 10 -18.87 -7.32 -1.21
CA VAL A 10 -18.66 -8.52 -0.40
C VAL A 10 -18.20 -8.15 1.02
N VAL A 11 -17.29 -7.19 1.15
CA VAL A 11 -16.86 -6.70 2.47
C VAL A 11 -18.04 -6.08 3.23
N GLY A 12 -18.90 -5.32 2.55
CA GLY A 12 -20.12 -4.77 3.14
C GLY A 12 -21.12 -5.84 3.61
N GLU A 13 -21.30 -6.91 2.84
CA GLU A 13 -22.11 -8.08 3.23
C GLU A 13 -21.56 -8.72 4.51
N VAL A 14 -20.24 -8.91 4.59
CA VAL A 14 -19.58 -9.48 5.78
C VAL A 14 -19.86 -8.66 7.03
N PHE A 15 -19.85 -7.34 6.95
CA PHE A 15 -20.13 -6.49 8.11
C PHE A 15 -21.60 -6.56 8.56
N ASN A 16 -22.53 -6.73 7.61
CA ASN A 16 -23.94 -6.91 7.94
C ASN A 16 -24.20 -8.26 8.60
N THR A 17 -23.54 -9.33 8.14
CA THR A 17 -23.77 -10.69 8.65
C THR A 17 -22.94 -11.02 9.89
N SER A 18 -21.75 -10.43 10.03
CA SER A 18 -20.81 -10.68 11.12
C SER A 18 -20.17 -9.37 11.58
N PRO A 19 -20.91 -8.50 12.29
CA PRO A 19 -20.40 -7.19 12.69
C PRO A 19 -19.22 -7.28 13.65
N ILE A 20 -18.36 -6.26 13.61
CA ILE A 20 -17.31 -6.04 14.62
C ILE A 20 -17.88 -5.33 15.85
N THR A 21 -17.30 -5.64 17.00
CA THR A 21 -17.73 -5.11 18.30
C THR A 21 -16.79 -4.01 18.80
N SER A 22 -15.57 -3.93 18.25
CA SER A 22 -14.54 -2.98 18.67
C SER A 22 -14.23 -1.95 17.60
N THR A 23 -14.32 -0.67 17.96
CA THR A 23 -13.81 0.46 17.19
C THR A 23 -12.59 1.07 17.90
N GLN A 24 -11.49 0.32 18.03
CA GLN A 24 -10.26 0.95 18.50
C GLN A 24 -9.67 1.82 17.39
N PRO A 25 -9.51 3.13 17.60
CA PRO A 25 -8.75 3.98 16.70
C PRO A 25 -7.27 3.59 16.81
N LEU A 26 -6.58 3.48 15.68
CA LEU A 26 -5.12 3.41 15.67
C LEU A 26 -4.56 4.79 16.09
N GLU A 27 -4.23 4.95 17.37
CA GLU A 27 -3.64 6.19 17.88
C GLU A 27 -2.16 6.30 17.46
N ARG A 28 -1.76 7.49 16.98
CA ARG A 28 -0.34 7.78 16.71
C ARG A 28 0.40 8.05 18.03
N PRO A 29 1.54 7.39 18.29
CA PRO A 29 2.36 7.68 19.46
C PRO A 29 2.87 9.13 19.47
N ARG A 30 2.75 9.80 20.63
CA ARG A 30 3.33 11.14 20.87
C ARG A 30 4.85 11.02 21.04
N GLY A 31 5.63 11.91 20.38
CA GLY A 31 7.09 11.98 20.50
C GLY A 31 7.89 11.73 19.21
N LEU A 32 7.24 11.18 18.18
CA LEU A 32 7.90 10.74 16.92
C LEU A 32 8.54 11.88 16.11
N GLN A 33 8.03 13.11 16.22
CA GLN A 33 8.46 14.24 15.36
C GLN A 33 9.87 14.75 15.68
N ASN A 34 10.29 14.75 16.95
CA ASN A 34 11.60 15.26 17.33
C ASN A 34 12.72 14.32 16.87
N GLU A 35 12.48 13.01 16.99
CA GLU A 35 13.41 11.98 16.53
C GLU A 35 13.53 11.99 15.00
N LEU A 36 12.40 12.12 14.29
CA LEU A 36 12.38 12.28 12.83
C LEU A 36 13.25 13.47 12.37
N ARG A 37 13.11 14.62 13.04
CA ARG A 37 13.94 15.81 12.73
C ARG A 37 15.42 15.59 12.97
N CYS A 38 15.77 14.78 13.98
CA CYS A 38 17.16 14.42 14.24
C CYS A 38 17.70 13.54 13.11
N LEU A 39 16.96 12.49 12.74
CA LEU A 39 17.32 11.59 11.64
C LEU A 39 17.46 12.33 10.30
N VAL A 40 16.55 13.25 10.00
CA VAL A 40 16.58 14.05 8.75
C VAL A 40 17.75 15.03 8.70
N LYS A 41 18.20 15.59 9.84
CA LYS A 41 19.42 16.43 9.87
C LYS A 41 20.68 15.63 9.58
N GLY A 42 20.67 14.35 9.94
CA GLY A 42 21.81 13.46 9.78
C GLY A 42 23.04 13.91 10.59
N GLU A 43 24.15 13.21 10.40
CA GLU A 43 25.43 13.54 11.00
C GLU A 43 26.34 14.16 9.94
N ARG A 44 26.84 15.37 10.21
CA ARG A 44 27.69 16.14 9.27
C ARG A 44 27.05 16.33 7.89
N GLY A 45 25.72 16.39 7.83
CA GLY A 45 24.94 16.56 6.59
C GLY A 45 24.72 15.27 5.80
N ILE A 46 25.03 14.10 6.36
CA ILE A 46 24.75 12.79 5.77
C ILE A 46 23.62 12.13 6.55
N ILE A 47 22.53 11.82 5.87
CA ILE A 47 21.39 11.09 6.43
C ILE A 47 21.69 9.60 6.38
N ASP A 48 21.55 8.92 7.52
CA ASP A 48 21.59 7.47 7.58
C ASP A 48 20.25 6.91 7.05
N GLY A 49 20.28 6.41 5.83
CA GLY A 49 19.10 5.89 5.15
C GLY A 49 18.52 4.62 5.78
N GLU A 50 19.34 3.79 6.41
CA GLU A 50 18.86 2.57 7.08
C GLU A 50 18.13 2.92 8.37
N ARG A 51 18.72 3.79 9.21
CA ARG A 51 18.06 4.26 10.43
C ARG A 51 16.78 5.02 10.12
N LEU A 52 16.80 5.87 9.09
CA LEU A 52 15.61 6.61 8.66
C LEU A 52 14.51 5.65 8.18
N ARG A 53 14.84 4.68 7.31
CA ARG A 53 13.87 3.68 6.84
C ARG A 53 13.29 2.89 7.99
N ASN A 54 14.13 2.35 8.88
CA ASN A 54 13.67 1.51 9.99
C ASN A 54 12.78 2.29 10.97
N PHE A 55 13.00 3.59 11.13
CA PHE A 55 12.18 4.45 11.97
C PHE A 55 10.83 4.81 11.32
N VAL A 56 10.83 5.17 10.04
CA VAL A 56 9.63 5.70 9.36
C VAL A 56 8.78 4.59 8.73
N PHE A 57 9.42 3.53 8.25
CA PHE A 57 8.83 2.42 7.51
C PHE A 57 9.20 1.08 8.16
N PRO A 58 8.79 0.83 9.42
CA PRO A 58 9.10 -0.43 10.08
C PRO A 58 8.48 -1.61 9.31
N THR A 59 9.26 -2.68 9.16
CA THR A 59 8.87 -3.89 8.43
C THR A 59 8.58 -5.03 9.41
N ASP A 60 7.61 -4.82 10.29
CA ASP A 60 7.14 -5.85 11.22
C ASP A 60 6.51 -7.04 10.46
N ASN A 61 6.27 -8.14 11.18
CA ASN A 61 5.63 -9.31 10.59
C ASN A 61 4.11 -9.16 10.65
N TYR A 62 3.47 -9.37 9.49
CA TYR A 62 2.02 -9.38 9.34
C TYR A 62 1.59 -10.69 8.70
N ASP A 63 0.40 -11.19 9.05
CA ASP A 63 -0.18 -12.38 8.42
C ASP A 63 -0.75 -12.03 7.04
N VAL A 64 -1.44 -10.88 6.97
CA VAL A 64 -2.19 -10.42 5.79
C VAL A 64 -1.70 -9.04 5.35
N PHE A 65 -1.37 -8.90 4.07
CA PHE A 65 -1.20 -7.61 3.40
C PHE A 65 -2.46 -7.28 2.59
N ILE A 66 -3.02 -6.08 2.75
CA ILE A 66 -4.19 -5.65 1.96
C ILE A 66 -3.80 -4.44 1.10
N SER A 67 -3.85 -4.62 -0.22
CA SER A 67 -3.76 -3.55 -1.21
C SER A 67 -5.15 -2.96 -1.46
N HIS A 68 -5.26 -1.63 -1.45
CA HIS A 68 -6.52 -0.92 -1.63
C HIS A 68 -6.31 0.46 -2.28
N SER A 69 -7.37 1.06 -2.82
CA SER A 69 -7.31 2.47 -3.20
C SER A 69 -7.34 3.37 -1.97
N HIS A 70 -6.74 4.55 -2.07
CA HIS A 70 -6.87 5.58 -1.06
C HIS A 70 -8.35 5.95 -0.79
N ASP A 71 -9.17 5.93 -1.85
CA ASP A 71 -10.62 6.21 -1.76
C ASP A 71 -11.38 5.11 -0.99
N ASP A 72 -10.79 3.92 -0.83
CA ASP A 72 -11.34 2.77 -0.11
C ASP A 72 -10.77 2.62 1.31
N LEU A 73 -10.10 3.65 1.83
CA LEU A 73 -9.38 3.58 3.12
C LEU A 73 -10.27 3.14 4.29
N GLU A 74 -11.48 3.67 4.39
CA GLU A 74 -12.36 3.38 5.53
C GLU A 74 -12.88 1.94 5.49
N ILE A 75 -13.22 1.42 4.31
CA ILE A 75 -13.63 0.02 4.17
C ILE A 75 -12.45 -0.93 4.42
N ALA A 76 -11.25 -0.57 3.96
CA ALA A 76 -10.03 -1.34 4.22
C ALA A 76 -9.68 -1.42 5.71
N LYS A 77 -9.79 -0.29 6.44
CA LYS A 77 -9.61 -0.25 7.90
C LYS A 77 -10.62 -1.14 8.62
N GLN A 78 -11.89 -1.04 8.27
CA GLN A 78 -12.94 -1.87 8.87
C GLN A 78 -12.69 -3.35 8.59
N PHE A 79 -12.26 -3.69 7.37
CA PHE A 79 -11.97 -5.08 6.99
C PHE A 79 -10.75 -5.63 7.74
N ALA A 80 -9.68 -4.85 7.86
CA ALA A 80 -8.52 -5.20 8.67
C ALA A 80 -8.88 -5.40 10.16
N ALA A 81 -9.71 -4.52 10.71
CA ALA A 81 -10.21 -4.65 12.08
C ALA A 81 -11.06 -5.92 12.25
N TRP A 82 -11.91 -6.23 11.27
CA TRP A 82 -12.74 -7.44 11.26
C TRP A 82 -11.90 -8.72 11.22
N LEU A 83 -10.91 -8.81 10.33
CA LEU A 83 -9.98 -9.95 10.26
C LEU A 83 -9.23 -10.15 11.59
N LYS A 84 -8.81 -9.05 12.21
CA LYS A 84 -8.15 -9.07 13.52
C LYS A 84 -9.09 -9.51 14.65
N GLU A 85 -10.32 -9.01 14.68
CA GLU A 85 -11.30 -9.35 15.74
C GLU A 85 -11.74 -10.81 15.64
N LYS A 86 -12.11 -11.28 14.43
CA LYS A 86 -12.67 -12.61 14.20
C LYS A 86 -11.62 -13.72 14.18
N TYR A 87 -10.46 -13.47 13.56
CA TYR A 87 -9.45 -14.51 13.31
C TYR A 87 -8.08 -14.23 13.92
N ARG A 88 -7.89 -13.08 14.58
CA ARG A 88 -6.62 -12.68 15.21
C ARG A 88 -5.46 -12.50 14.23
N TYR A 89 -5.74 -12.33 12.95
CA TYR A 89 -4.70 -12.00 11.97
C TYR A 89 -4.12 -10.62 12.25
N SER A 90 -2.80 -10.53 12.16
CA SER A 90 -2.10 -9.26 12.05
C SER A 90 -2.20 -8.77 10.59
N VAL A 91 -2.76 -7.57 10.40
CA VAL A 91 -3.06 -7.03 9.06
C VAL A 91 -2.29 -5.75 8.84
N PHE A 92 -1.62 -5.65 7.69
CA PHE A 92 -0.97 -4.43 7.23
C PHE A 92 -1.82 -3.73 6.17
N LEU A 93 -2.03 -2.42 6.37
CA LEU A 93 -2.53 -1.50 5.35
C LEU A 93 -1.41 -0.53 4.99
N ASP A 94 -1.09 -0.47 3.71
CA ASP A 94 -0.11 0.44 3.09
C ASP A 94 -0.40 1.92 3.41
N SER A 95 -1.68 2.31 3.51
CA SER A 95 -2.14 3.65 3.92
C SER A 95 -1.62 4.14 5.29
N PHE A 96 -1.20 3.25 6.18
CA PHE A 96 -0.57 3.67 7.44
C PHE A 96 0.82 4.27 7.23
N VAL A 97 1.50 3.87 6.16
CA VAL A 97 2.90 4.20 5.90
C VAL A 97 3.03 5.32 4.86
N TRP A 98 2.08 5.45 3.93
CA TRP A 98 2.04 6.53 2.94
C TRP A 98 1.99 7.92 3.57
N ASN A 99 1.13 8.12 4.58
CA ASN A 99 1.04 9.39 5.29
C ASN A 99 2.37 9.78 5.98
N SER A 100 3.21 8.79 6.30
CA SER A 100 4.54 9.02 6.87
C SER A 100 5.55 9.43 5.79
N ALA A 101 5.41 8.93 4.56
CA ALA A 101 6.27 9.26 3.43
C ALA A 101 6.11 10.70 2.95
N ASP A 102 4.88 11.17 2.78
CA ASP A 102 4.59 12.56 2.39
C ASP A 102 5.07 13.55 3.45
N GLY A 103 4.90 13.19 4.73
CA GLY A 103 5.44 13.96 5.86
C GLY A 103 6.96 14.02 5.82
N LEU A 104 7.63 12.88 5.64
CA LEU A 104 9.08 12.78 5.55
C LEU A 104 9.65 13.58 4.38
N LEU A 105 9.04 13.44 3.19
CA LEU A 105 9.41 14.21 2.00
C LEU A 105 9.33 15.70 2.27
N ARG A 106 8.24 16.16 2.90
CA ARG A 106 8.08 17.58 3.24
C ARG A 106 9.15 18.08 4.21
N GLU A 107 9.52 17.30 5.22
CA GLU A 107 10.59 17.67 6.17
C GLU A 107 11.95 17.76 5.46
N ILE A 108 12.30 16.78 4.63
CA ILE A 108 13.54 16.78 3.83
C ILE A 108 13.55 17.94 2.83
N ASP A 109 12.46 18.15 2.11
CA ASP A 109 12.37 19.17 1.07
C ASP A 109 12.46 20.58 1.66
N ASN A 110 11.82 20.81 2.81
CA ASN A 110 11.94 22.07 3.54
C ASN A 110 13.38 22.37 3.97
N LEU A 111 14.15 21.34 4.36
CA LEU A 111 15.50 21.51 4.89
C LEU A 111 16.56 21.61 3.77
N TYR A 112 16.45 20.81 2.72
CA TYR A 112 17.50 20.64 1.71
C TYR A 112 17.14 21.14 0.31
N CYS A 113 15.86 21.14 -0.03
CA CYS A 113 15.39 21.47 -1.39
C CYS A 113 14.90 22.91 -1.49
N LYS A 114 14.48 23.54 -0.39
CA LYS A 114 13.92 24.90 -0.36
C LYS A 114 14.99 25.96 -0.59
N GLN A 115 14.70 26.90 -1.47
CA GLN A 115 15.54 28.03 -1.80
C GLN A 115 15.13 29.28 -1.01
N ARG A 116 15.99 30.32 -1.01
CA ARG A 116 15.75 31.59 -0.29
C ARG A 116 14.47 32.32 -0.73
N ASN A 117 14.06 32.14 -1.99
CA ASN A 117 12.83 32.70 -2.54
C ASN A 117 11.56 31.93 -2.12
N GLY A 118 11.70 30.87 -1.29
CA GLY A 118 10.60 30.06 -0.81
C GLY A 118 10.19 28.90 -1.72
N LEU A 119 10.74 28.80 -2.94
CA LEU A 119 10.46 27.73 -3.91
C LEU A 119 11.36 26.51 -3.67
N TYR A 120 10.95 25.35 -4.17
CA TYR A 120 11.78 24.13 -4.15
C TYR A 120 12.62 24.01 -5.41
N ASN A 121 13.87 23.61 -5.26
CA ASN A 121 14.72 23.22 -6.38
C ASN A 121 14.26 21.87 -6.96
N TYR A 122 13.87 21.87 -8.24
CA TYR A 122 13.35 20.69 -8.93
C TYR A 122 14.27 19.46 -8.84
N HIS A 123 15.56 19.62 -9.12
CA HIS A 123 16.50 18.50 -9.12
C HIS A 123 16.73 17.91 -7.72
N ARG A 124 16.85 18.77 -6.70
CA ARG A 124 16.99 18.31 -5.31
C ARG A 124 15.73 17.58 -4.84
N ARG A 125 14.55 18.09 -5.18
CA ARG A 125 13.27 17.45 -4.87
C ARG A 125 13.14 16.10 -5.57
N ASN A 126 13.54 15.99 -6.85
CA ASN A 126 13.53 14.70 -7.54
C ASN A 126 14.48 13.69 -6.87
N TYR A 127 15.64 14.16 -6.40
CA TYR A 127 16.60 13.32 -5.66
C TYR A 127 16.04 12.83 -4.32
N SER A 128 15.46 13.72 -3.49
CA SER A 128 14.81 13.33 -2.23
C SER A 128 13.64 12.37 -2.48
N THR A 129 12.81 12.67 -3.49
CA THR A 129 11.69 11.82 -3.92
C THR A 129 12.16 10.42 -4.27
N ALA A 130 13.19 10.28 -5.12
CA ALA A 130 13.69 8.97 -5.53
C ALA A 130 14.13 8.13 -4.33
N HIS A 131 14.85 8.71 -3.37
CA HIS A 131 15.29 8.00 -2.16
C HIS A 131 14.12 7.55 -1.28
N ILE A 132 13.20 8.46 -0.94
CA ILE A 132 12.10 8.12 -0.02
C ILE A 132 11.14 7.13 -0.65
N HIS A 133 10.77 7.30 -1.92
CA HIS A 133 9.93 6.35 -2.63
C HIS A 133 10.63 4.97 -2.73
N THR A 134 11.94 4.93 -2.97
CA THR A 134 12.69 3.67 -2.99
C THR A 134 12.68 2.98 -1.62
N MET A 135 12.95 3.72 -0.53
CA MET A 135 12.91 3.18 0.83
C MET A 135 11.54 2.58 1.17
N LEU A 136 10.49 3.30 0.80
CA LEU A 136 9.10 2.89 1.01
C LEU A 136 8.72 1.66 0.19
N SER A 137 9.01 1.66 -1.11
CA SER A 137 8.80 0.51 -1.99
C SER A 137 9.52 -0.74 -1.50
N MET A 138 10.78 -0.61 -1.05
CA MET A 138 11.53 -1.74 -0.50
C MET A 138 10.93 -2.24 0.82
N SER A 139 10.42 -1.34 1.66
CA SER A 139 9.77 -1.70 2.93
C SER A 139 8.45 -2.44 2.69
N ILE A 140 7.63 -1.96 1.75
CA ILE A 140 6.39 -2.64 1.33
C ILE A 140 6.70 -4.01 0.73
N MET A 141 7.70 -4.10 -0.16
CA MET A 141 8.13 -5.37 -0.74
C MET A 141 8.53 -6.38 0.35
N GLU A 142 9.26 -5.92 1.38
CA GLU A 142 9.69 -6.76 2.49
C GLU A 142 8.51 -7.24 3.35
N ILE A 143 7.53 -6.37 3.63
CA ILE A 143 6.29 -6.74 4.32
C ILE A 143 5.52 -7.79 3.51
N ILE A 144 5.27 -7.52 2.21
CA ILE A 144 4.57 -8.46 1.33
C ILE A 144 5.30 -9.82 1.30
N LYS A 145 6.62 -9.82 1.16
CA LYS A 145 7.41 -11.05 1.13
C LYS A 145 7.24 -11.90 2.41
N ARG A 146 7.08 -11.26 3.56
CA ARG A 146 6.93 -11.91 4.87
C ARG A 146 5.50 -12.33 5.17
N SER A 147 4.51 -11.64 4.57
CA SER A 147 3.11 -11.96 4.72
C SER A 147 2.73 -13.31 4.08
N LYS A 148 1.78 -14.00 4.70
CA LYS A 148 1.27 -15.29 4.20
C LYS A 148 0.22 -15.09 3.12
N VAL A 149 -0.59 -14.04 3.27
CA VAL A 149 -1.75 -13.74 2.43
C VAL A 149 -1.65 -12.33 1.87
N GLY A 150 -1.92 -12.18 0.58
CA GLY A 150 -2.08 -10.88 -0.10
C GLY A 150 -3.52 -10.74 -0.58
N ILE A 151 -4.18 -9.66 -0.18
CA ILE A 151 -5.56 -9.37 -0.59
C ILE A 151 -5.60 -8.06 -1.37
N LEU A 152 -6.23 -8.06 -2.53
CA LEU A 152 -6.62 -6.85 -3.24
C LEU A 152 -8.09 -6.54 -2.96
N ILE A 153 -8.40 -5.34 -2.48
CA ILE A 153 -9.76 -4.80 -2.55
C ILE A 153 -10.01 -4.38 -4.01
N ASP A 154 -10.78 -5.19 -4.74
CA ASP A 154 -11.11 -4.99 -6.17
C ASP A 154 -12.33 -4.07 -6.27
N SER A 155 -12.07 -2.76 -6.32
CA SER A 155 -13.05 -1.69 -6.49
C SER A 155 -12.82 -0.91 -7.79
N HIS A 156 -13.79 -0.08 -8.17
CA HIS A 156 -13.64 0.88 -9.26
C HIS A 156 -12.58 1.97 -8.98
N HIS A 157 -12.16 2.14 -7.72
CA HIS A 157 -11.10 3.08 -7.34
C HIS A 157 -9.71 2.45 -7.45
N SER A 158 -9.58 1.13 -7.23
CA SER A 158 -8.32 0.41 -7.38
C SER A 158 -8.03 0.07 -8.84
N ILE A 159 -9.08 -0.31 -9.59
CA ILE A 159 -9.02 -0.71 -11.00
C ILE A 159 -9.90 0.27 -11.81
N ASN A 160 -9.35 1.46 -12.07
CA ASN A 160 -10.11 2.64 -12.54
C ASN A 160 -10.70 2.54 -13.95
N LEU A 161 -10.22 1.61 -14.78
CA LEU A 161 -10.57 1.55 -16.20
C LEU A 161 -11.35 0.27 -16.52
N GLU A 162 -12.49 0.07 -15.87
CA GLU A 162 -13.39 -1.08 -16.05
C GLU A 162 -13.75 -1.33 -17.51
N ARG A 163 -13.89 -0.27 -18.33
CA ARG A 163 -14.16 -0.41 -19.77
C ARG A 163 -13.04 -1.10 -20.55
N LEU A 164 -11.82 -1.11 -19.99
CA LEU A 164 -10.63 -1.76 -20.54
C LEU A 164 -10.28 -3.04 -19.77
N ARG A 165 -11.16 -3.48 -18.86
CA ARG A 165 -11.00 -4.70 -18.08
C ARG A 165 -11.45 -5.89 -18.92
N ASN A 166 -10.60 -6.92 -18.94
CA ASN A 166 -10.94 -8.24 -19.45
C ASN A 166 -11.08 -9.20 -18.26
N SER A 167 -11.56 -10.43 -18.48
CA SER A 167 -11.85 -11.38 -17.40
C SER A 167 -10.73 -11.54 -16.35
N ASN A 168 -9.46 -11.46 -16.78
CA ASN A 168 -8.28 -11.64 -15.93
C ASN A 168 -7.33 -10.43 -15.90
N GLN A 169 -7.67 -9.32 -16.56
CA GLN A 169 -6.78 -8.15 -16.66
C GLN A 169 -7.53 -6.89 -16.27
N GLY A 170 -6.92 -6.09 -15.40
CA GLY A 170 -7.36 -4.75 -15.04
C GLY A 170 -6.35 -3.70 -15.46
N LYS A 171 -6.74 -2.44 -15.39
CA LYS A 171 -5.81 -1.31 -15.42
C LYS A 171 -6.01 -0.44 -14.20
N THR A 172 -4.89 -0.05 -13.58
CA THR A 172 -4.86 0.88 -12.46
C THR A 172 -4.11 2.14 -12.87
N LEU A 173 -4.56 3.30 -12.38
CA LEU A 173 -3.83 4.56 -12.49
C LEU A 173 -2.91 4.78 -11.28
N SER A 174 -3.01 3.94 -10.25
CA SER A 174 -2.18 4.03 -9.06
C SER A 174 -0.85 3.29 -9.28
N PRO A 175 0.30 3.99 -9.24
CA PRO A 175 1.60 3.33 -9.31
C PRO A 175 1.85 2.41 -8.10
N TRP A 176 1.20 2.68 -6.96
CA TRP A 176 1.33 1.90 -5.74
C TRP A 176 0.58 0.57 -5.81
N ILE A 177 -0.69 0.60 -6.23
CA ILE A 177 -1.47 -0.62 -6.45
C ILE A 177 -0.79 -1.49 -7.51
N PHE A 178 -0.29 -0.88 -8.58
CA PHE A 178 0.51 -1.60 -9.58
C PHE A 178 1.72 -2.29 -8.94
N GLN A 179 2.54 -1.55 -8.20
CA GLN A 179 3.72 -2.08 -7.51
C GLN A 179 3.37 -3.23 -6.55
N GLU A 180 2.35 -3.04 -5.72
CA GLU A 180 1.90 -4.02 -4.72
C GLU A 180 1.41 -5.31 -5.39
N ILE A 181 0.61 -5.21 -6.45
CA ILE A 181 0.19 -6.39 -7.22
C ILE A 181 1.39 -7.10 -7.82
N MET A 182 2.37 -6.36 -8.37
CA MET A 182 3.59 -6.99 -8.90
C MET A 182 4.38 -7.73 -7.80
N PHE A 183 4.55 -7.13 -6.62
CA PHE A 183 5.23 -7.78 -5.50
C PHE A 183 4.46 -9.00 -4.97
N MET A 184 3.15 -8.87 -4.78
CA MET A 184 2.29 -9.98 -4.35
C MET A 184 2.42 -11.18 -5.29
N ARG A 185 2.35 -10.95 -6.61
CA ARG A 185 2.52 -11.99 -7.62
C ARG A 185 3.92 -12.59 -7.65
N GLN A 186 4.95 -11.76 -7.48
CA GLN A 186 6.34 -12.22 -7.42
C GLN A 186 6.59 -13.20 -6.26
N PHE A 187 5.85 -13.06 -5.15
CA PHE A 187 5.97 -13.93 -3.97
C PHE A 187 4.81 -14.94 -3.83
N ALA A 188 3.97 -15.09 -4.85
CA ALA A 188 2.88 -16.05 -4.85
C ALA A 188 3.42 -17.50 -4.86
N ASN A 189 2.72 -18.41 -4.17
CA ASN A 189 3.12 -19.83 -4.09
C ASN A 189 2.98 -20.56 -5.44
N GLN A 190 2.10 -20.09 -6.32
CA GLN A 190 1.90 -20.65 -7.65
C GLN A 190 2.85 -19.96 -8.63
N LYS A 191 3.52 -20.73 -9.51
CA LYS A 191 4.46 -20.23 -10.53
C LYS A 191 3.72 -19.37 -11.56
N SER A 192 3.47 -18.12 -11.21
CA SER A 192 2.93 -17.11 -12.11
C SER A 192 4.01 -16.70 -13.12
N SER A 193 3.69 -16.75 -14.42
CA SER A 193 4.51 -16.02 -15.39
C SER A 193 4.20 -14.54 -15.21
N THR A 194 5.11 -13.75 -14.66
CA THR A 194 4.96 -12.29 -14.57
C THR A 194 4.96 -11.71 -15.99
N ARG A 195 3.79 -11.64 -16.62
CA ARG A 195 3.62 -10.98 -17.91
C ARG A 195 3.54 -9.48 -17.65
N MET A 196 4.64 -8.78 -17.88
CA MET A 196 4.64 -7.32 -17.98
C MET A 196 3.97 -6.93 -19.29
N PHE A 197 2.84 -6.25 -19.21
CA PHE A 197 2.16 -5.69 -20.37
C PHE A 197 2.50 -4.20 -20.47
N SER A 198 2.93 -3.73 -21.65
CA SER A 198 3.10 -2.30 -21.89
C SER A 198 1.74 -1.61 -21.98
N SER A 199 1.66 -0.35 -21.57
CA SER A 199 0.46 0.48 -21.69
C SER A 199 0.71 1.65 -22.64
N GLU A 200 -0.27 1.93 -23.49
CA GLU A 200 -0.38 3.15 -24.29
C GLU A 200 -1.06 4.28 -23.51
N SER A 201 -0.76 5.53 -23.91
CA SER A 201 -1.13 6.77 -23.24
C SER A 201 -2.56 7.22 -23.55
N LEU A 202 -3.25 7.77 -22.54
CA LEU A 202 -4.45 8.58 -22.75
C LEU A 202 -4.27 9.93 -22.03
N ASN A 203 -4.39 11.02 -22.78
CA ASN A 203 -4.38 12.41 -22.31
C ASN A 203 -5.84 12.89 -22.12
N GLU A 204 -6.16 13.87 -21.27
CA GLU A 204 -5.40 15.07 -20.86
C GLU A 204 -5.46 15.28 -19.32
N GLY A 205 -4.38 15.50 -18.54
CA GLY A 205 -2.98 15.82 -18.86
C GLY A 205 -1.95 15.05 -18.01
N LEU A 206 -1.45 13.93 -18.56
CA LEU A 206 -0.61 12.89 -17.97
C LEU A 206 -1.34 11.93 -17.02
N GLN A 207 -1.87 10.85 -17.60
CA GLN A 207 -2.26 9.65 -16.87
C GLN A 207 -1.36 8.50 -17.31
N ILE A 208 -0.75 7.80 -16.35
CA ILE A 208 0.06 6.60 -16.60
C ILE A 208 -0.76 5.40 -16.12
N ALA A 209 -1.35 4.69 -17.08
CA ALA A 209 -2.07 3.46 -16.78
C ALA A 209 -1.09 2.29 -16.72
N HIS A 210 -1.30 1.42 -15.74
CA HIS A 210 -0.58 0.17 -15.60
C HIS A 210 -1.54 -1.00 -15.76
N THR A 211 -1.19 -1.93 -16.65
CA THR A 211 -1.94 -3.16 -16.81
C THR A 211 -1.53 -4.14 -15.72
N VAL A 212 -2.52 -4.68 -15.01
CA VAL A 212 -2.34 -5.68 -13.95
C VAL A 212 -3.08 -6.95 -14.34
N ASP A 213 -2.42 -8.09 -14.14
CA ASP A 213 -3.04 -9.39 -14.35
C ASP A 213 -3.45 -9.96 -12.99
N LEU A 214 -4.75 -10.25 -12.90
CA LEU A 214 -5.47 -10.62 -11.69
C LEU A 214 -5.90 -12.10 -11.72
N SER A 215 -5.38 -12.89 -12.67
CA SER A 215 -5.70 -14.33 -12.79
C SER A 215 -5.24 -15.16 -11.59
N ASP A 216 -4.15 -14.75 -10.95
CA ASP A 216 -3.60 -15.42 -9.76
C ASP A 216 -4.40 -15.11 -8.48
N PHE A 217 -5.36 -14.18 -8.51
CA PHE A 217 -6.12 -13.75 -7.34
C PHE A 217 -7.46 -14.49 -7.25
N THR A 218 -7.60 -15.37 -6.25
CA THR A 218 -8.85 -16.08 -5.98
C THR A 218 -9.92 -15.11 -5.46
N PRO A 219 -11.10 -15.00 -6.10
CA PRO A 219 -12.19 -14.17 -5.59
C PRO A 219 -12.73 -14.74 -4.27
N LEU A 220 -12.90 -13.88 -3.26
CA LEU A 220 -13.53 -14.22 -1.99
C LEU A 220 -15.01 -13.84 -2.00
N THR A 221 -15.86 -14.72 -1.48
CA THR A 221 -17.26 -14.45 -1.15
C THR A 221 -17.43 -14.17 0.34
N ALA A 222 -18.58 -13.62 0.73
CA ALA A 222 -18.90 -13.43 2.15
C ALA A 222 -18.92 -14.76 2.91
N MET A 223 -19.36 -15.85 2.25
CA MET A 223 -19.35 -17.18 2.83
C MET A 223 -17.93 -17.72 3.06
N ASP A 224 -16.99 -17.49 2.13
CA ASP A 224 -15.59 -17.88 2.31
C ASP A 224 -14.98 -17.17 3.52
N LEU A 225 -15.33 -15.90 3.70
CA LEU A 225 -14.86 -15.09 4.82
C LEU A 225 -15.48 -15.52 6.15
N ILE A 226 -16.80 -15.78 6.21
CA ILE A 226 -17.51 -16.00 7.48
C ILE A 226 -17.48 -17.46 7.94
N SER A 227 -17.57 -18.43 7.02
CA SER A 227 -17.88 -19.82 7.38
C SER A 227 -16.71 -20.60 7.99
N LYS A 228 -15.47 -20.17 7.74
CA LYS A 228 -14.23 -20.81 8.22
C LYS A 228 -13.16 -19.74 8.47
N ALA A 229 -11.99 -20.14 8.98
CA ALA A 229 -10.81 -19.28 8.85
C ALA A 229 -10.51 -19.15 7.34
N PRO A 230 -10.53 -17.92 6.77
CA PRO A 230 -10.49 -17.75 5.33
C PRO A 230 -9.14 -18.12 4.70
N PHE A 231 -8.08 -18.23 5.52
CA PHE A 231 -6.70 -18.48 5.12
C PHE A 231 -5.97 -19.42 6.09
#